data_AF-A0A2D4HDV0-F1
#
_entry.id   AF-A0A2D4HDV0-F1
#
_cell.length_a   1.000
_cell.length_b   1.000
_cell.length_c   1.000
_cell.angle_alpha   90.00
_cell.angle_beta   90.00
_cell.angle_gamma   90.00
#
_symmetry.space_group_name_H-M   'P 1'
#
loop_
_entity.id
_entity.type
_entity.pdbx_description
1 polymer ?
#
loop_
_entity_poly.entity_id
_entity_poly.type
_entity_poly.pdbx_seq_one_letter_code
_entity_poly.pdbx_strand_id
1 'polypeptide(L)'
;IAKSLQEFATVLRNLEDERMRMIENASEVLITPLEKFRKEQIGAAKEARKKYDKETEKYCGILEKHLNLSSKKKESQLQEADSQVDLVRQHFYEVSLEYVFKVQEVQERKMFEFVEPLLAFLQGLFTFYHHGYELAKDFSDFKTELTISIQNTRNRFERTRSEVES
;
A
#
# COMPACT_ATOMS: atom_id res chain seq x y z
N ILE A 1 -22.83 33.86 -22.15
CA ILE A 1 -21.88 32.82 -22.59
C ILE A 1 -20.51 33.03 -21.93
N ALA A 2 -19.80 34.14 -22.20
CA ALA A 2 -18.46 34.39 -21.64
C ALA A 2 -18.36 34.23 -20.10
N LYS A 3 -19.24 34.90 -19.33
CA LYS A 3 -19.29 34.76 -17.86
C LYS A 3 -19.49 33.30 -17.42
N SER A 4 -20.42 32.57 -18.02
CA SER A 4 -20.68 31.15 -17.69
C SER A 4 -19.46 30.26 -17.93
N LEU A 5 -18.77 30.44 -19.05
CA LEU A 5 -17.56 29.68 -19.34
C LEU A 5 -16.43 30.01 -18.35
N GLN A 6 -16.32 31.27 -17.93
CA GLN A 6 -15.33 31.68 -16.92
C GLN A 6 -15.60 31.04 -15.55
N GLU A 7 -16.85 31.02 -15.09
CA GLU A 7 -17.23 30.36 -13.83
C GLU A 7 -16.96 28.86 -13.89
N PHE A 8 -17.35 28.20 -14.99
CA PHE A 8 -17.09 26.76 -15.16
C PHE A 8 -15.59 26.45 -15.17
N ALA A 9 -14.79 27.23 -15.90
CA ALA A 9 -13.35 27.05 -15.96
C ALA A 9 -12.69 27.23 -14.58
N THR A 10 -13.21 28.15 -13.76
CA THR A 10 -12.70 28.40 -12.41
C THR A 10 -12.97 27.21 -11.49
N VAL A 11 -14.21 26.70 -11.47
CA VAL A 11 -14.56 25.51 -10.67
C VAL A 11 -13.73 24.30 -11.08
N LEU A 12 -13.60 24.07 -12.39
CA LEU A 12 -12.79 22.97 -12.92
C LEU A 12 -11.34 23.11 -12.50
N ARG A 13 -10.71 24.27 -12.69
CA ARG A 13 -9.32 24.48 -12.30
C ARG A 13 -9.08 24.22 -10.82
N ASN A 14 -9.94 24.75 -9.95
CA ASN A 14 -9.80 24.56 -8.51
C ASN A 14 -9.90 23.08 -8.11
N LEU A 15 -10.84 22.34 -8.71
CA LEU A 15 -10.98 20.90 -8.46
C LEU A 15 -9.76 20.11 -8.96
N GLU A 16 -9.25 20.47 -10.14
CA GLU A 16 -8.05 19.86 -10.72
C GLU A 16 -6.80 20.11 -9.87
N ASP A 17 -6.64 21.32 -9.32
CA ASP A 17 -5.52 21.68 -8.45
C ASP A 17 -5.52 20.86 -7.14
N GLU A 18 -6.69 20.62 -6.55
CA GLU A 18 -6.82 19.75 -5.37
C GLU A 18 -6.54 18.28 -5.71
N ARG A 19 -7.00 17.80 -6.88
CA ARG A 19 -6.71 16.44 -7.33
C ARG A 19 -5.21 16.24 -7.56
N MET A 20 -4.55 17.21 -8.18
CA MET A 20 -3.12 17.17 -8.47
C MET A 20 -2.31 17.10 -7.17
N ARG A 21 -2.62 17.96 -6.18
CA ARG A 21 -2.00 17.90 -4.85
C ARG A 21 -2.14 16.53 -4.18
N MET A 22 -3.32 15.92 -4.24
CA MET A 22 -3.54 14.58 -3.69
C MET A 22 -2.70 13.51 -4.41
N ILE A 23 -2.63 13.57 -5.75
CA ILE A 23 -1.87 12.60 -6.56
C ILE A 23 -0.37 12.74 -6.31
N GLU A 24 0.15 13.98 -6.27
CA GLU A 24 1.58 14.25 -6.03
C GLU A 24 2.00 13.72 -4.65
N ASN A 25 1.17 13.94 -3.63
CA ASN A 25 1.43 13.44 -2.28
C ASN A 25 1.32 11.90 -2.17
N ALA A 26 0.60 11.22 -3.07
CA ALA A 26 0.39 9.78 -3.00
C ALA A 26 1.70 8.98 -3.09
N SER A 27 2.69 9.49 -3.84
CA SER A 27 3.98 8.82 -3.99
C SER A 27 4.74 8.76 -2.67
N GLU A 28 4.75 9.86 -1.91
CA GLU A 28 5.46 9.95 -0.63
C GLU A 28 4.67 9.34 0.52
N VAL A 29 3.35 9.53 0.54
CA VAL A 29 2.48 9.08 1.64
C VAL A 29 2.14 7.60 1.56
N LEU A 30 2.06 7.03 0.35
CA LEU A 30 1.61 5.66 0.14
C LEU A 30 2.66 4.79 -0.54
N ILE A 31 3.07 5.16 -1.75
CA ILE A 31 3.88 4.26 -2.60
C ILE A 31 5.24 3.99 -1.97
N THR A 32 5.97 5.04 -1.60
CA THR A 32 7.31 4.92 -1.02
C THR A 32 7.31 4.12 0.29
N PRO A 33 6.43 4.38 1.28
CA PRO A 33 6.35 3.57 2.51
C PRO A 33 6.02 2.10 2.24
N LEU A 34 5.07 1.81 1.36
CA LEU A 34 4.70 0.43 1.03
C LEU A 34 5.82 -0.32 0.30
N GLU A 35 6.52 0.36 -0.60
CA GLU A 35 7.70 -0.21 -1.25
C GLU A 35 8.82 -0.50 -0.24
N LYS A 36 9.05 0.43 0.70
CA LYS A 36 10.03 0.27 1.76
C LYS A 36 9.69 -0.92 2.65
N PHE A 37 8.46 -1.01 3.14
CA PHE A 37 7.98 -2.14 3.92
C PHE A 37 8.16 -3.49 3.18
N ARG A 38 7.81 -3.52 1.89
CA ARG A 38 8.00 -4.71 1.04
C ARG A 38 9.46 -5.11 0.91
N LYS A 39 10.35 -4.14 0.64
CA LYS A 39 11.78 -4.40 0.40
C LYS A 39 12.50 -4.76 1.70
N GLU A 40 12.31 -3.97 2.74
CA GLU A 40 13.08 -4.07 3.98
C GLU A 40 12.50 -5.12 4.93
N GLN A 41 11.20 -5.11 5.22
CA GLN A 41 10.61 -6.03 6.20
C GLN A 41 10.31 -7.39 5.58
N ILE A 42 9.53 -7.42 4.49
CA ILE A 42 9.17 -8.68 3.83
C ILE A 42 10.40 -9.33 3.18
N GLY A 43 11.29 -8.52 2.61
CA GLY A 43 12.56 -9.00 2.05
C GLY A 43 13.44 -9.66 3.11
N ALA A 44 13.67 -9.00 4.25
CA ALA A 44 14.48 -9.56 5.34
C ALA A 44 13.90 -10.87 5.89
N ALA A 45 12.58 -10.94 6.09
CA ALA A 45 11.94 -12.18 6.56
C ALA A 45 12.06 -13.32 5.54
N LYS A 46 12.01 -13.03 4.24
CA LYS A 46 12.25 -14.04 3.18
C LYS A 46 13.68 -14.55 3.17
N GLU A 47 14.67 -13.67 3.35
CA GLU A 47 16.06 -14.09 3.42
C GLU A 47 16.35 -14.90 4.69
N ALA A 48 15.80 -14.51 5.85
CA ALA A 48 15.89 -15.30 7.07
C ALA A 48 15.26 -16.69 6.90
N ARG A 49 14.11 -16.78 6.23
CA ARG A 49 13.48 -18.06 5.89
C ARG A 49 14.38 -18.94 5.03
N LYS A 50 15.01 -18.41 3.99
CA LYS A 50 15.93 -19.20 3.13
C LYS A 50 17.10 -19.77 3.93
N LYS A 51 17.69 -18.98 4.84
CA LYS A 51 18.76 -19.46 5.73
C LYS A 51 18.25 -20.57 6.64
N TYR A 52 17.07 -20.37 7.24
CA TYR A 52 16.43 -21.35 8.10
C TYR A 52 16.16 -22.67 7.36
N ASP A 53 15.56 -22.62 6.16
CA ASP A 53 15.25 -23.82 5.37
C ASP A 53 16.56 -24.58 5.02
N LYS A 54 17.62 -23.87 4.63
CA LYS A 54 18.93 -24.46 4.34
C LYS A 54 19.58 -25.14 5.55
N GLU A 55 19.60 -24.48 6.70
CA GLU A 55 20.20 -25.08 7.91
C GLU A 55 19.31 -26.20 8.48
N THR A 56 18.00 -26.15 8.25
CA THR A 56 17.08 -27.26 8.56
C THR A 56 17.45 -28.51 7.76
N GLU A 57 17.61 -28.38 6.43
CA GLU A 57 18.01 -29.51 5.56
C GLU A 57 19.36 -30.10 6.00
N LYS A 58 20.34 -29.24 6.30
CA LYS A 58 21.67 -29.67 6.76
C LYS A 58 21.60 -30.37 8.12
N TYR A 59 20.86 -29.83 9.07
CA TYR A 59 20.67 -30.44 10.39
C TYR A 59 20.02 -31.82 10.28
N CYS A 60 18.90 -31.92 9.55
CA CYS A 60 18.21 -33.19 9.30
C CYS A 60 19.13 -34.22 8.61
N GLY A 61 19.89 -33.80 7.59
CA GLY A 61 20.80 -34.69 6.88
C GLY A 61 21.98 -35.20 7.72
N ILE A 62 22.49 -34.39 8.65
CA ILE A 62 23.54 -34.84 9.59
C ILE A 62 22.93 -35.75 10.66
N LEU A 63 21.76 -35.42 11.18
CA LEU A 63 21.05 -36.24 12.15
C LEU A 63 20.74 -37.64 11.59
N GLU A 64 20.28 -37.72 10.34
CA GLU A 64 20.04 -39.01 9.68
C GLU A 64 21.33 -39.84 9.52
N LYS A 65 22.46 -39.20 9.15
CA LYS A 65 23.76 -39.88 9.07
C LYS A 65 24.21 -40.40 10.44
N HIS A 66 23.97 -39.64 11.49
CA HIS A 66 24.29 -40.01 12.87
C HIS A 66 23.45 -41.20 13.35
N LEU A 67 22.13 -41.17 13.11
CA LEU A 67 21.23 -42.28 13.45
C LEU A 67 21.58 -43.58 12.73
N ASN A 68 22.10 -43.47 11.50
CA ASN A 68 22.54 -44.62 10.71
C ASN A 68 23.97 -45.08 11.03
N LEU A 69 24.66 -44.45 11.98
CA LEU A 69 26.03 -44.79 12.36
C LEU A 69 26.05 -46.09 13.16
N SER A 70 26.83 -47.07 12.70
CA SER A 70 26.98 -48.34 13.40
C SER A 70 27.76 -48.17 14.71
N SER A 71 27.24 -48.76 15.79
CA SER A 71 27.93 -48.85 17.10
C SER A 71 29.25 -49.62 17.08
N LYS A 72 29.57 -50.30 15.96
CA LYS A 72 30.85 -51.00 15.76
C LYS A 72 31.97 -50.09 15.26
N LYS A 73 31.69 -48.81 14.99
CA LYS A 73 32.70 -47.82 14.58
C LYS A 73 33.68 -47.54 15.71
N LYS A 74 34.85 -47.00 15.37
CA LYS A 74 35.84 -46.61 16.37
C LYS A 74 35.24 -45.53 17.27
N GLU A 75 35.55 -45.59 18.56
CA GLU A 75 35.11 -44.60 19.56
C GLU A 75 35.36 -43.15 19.10
N SER A 76 36.54 -42.87 18.53
CA SER A 76 36.87 -41.54 18.01
C SER A 76 35.92 -41.07 16.89
N GLN A 77 35.41 -41.98 16.07
CA GLN A 77 34.46 -41.66 15.00
C GLN A 77 33.06 -41.42 15.54
N LEU A 78 32.68 -42.12 16.61
CA LEU A 78 31.41 -41.88 17.31
C LEU A 78 31.42 -40.49 17.96
N GLN A 79 32.49 -40.17 18.68
CA GLN A 79 32.67 -38.85 19.33
C GLN A 79 32.71 -37.69 18.33
N GLU A 80 33.34 -37.88 17.17
CA GLU A 80 33.35 -36.88 16.10
C GLU A 80 31.94 -36.65 15.54
N ALA A 81 31.16 -37.71 15.34
CA ALA A 81 29.78 -37.61 14.86
C ALA A 81 28.87 -36.91 15.88
N ASP A 82 29.02 -37.22 17.18
CA ASP A 82 28.29 -36.54 18.27
C ASP A 82 28.62 -35.03 18.27
N SER A 83 29.91 -34.69 18.23
CA SER A 83 30.37 -33.30 18.20
C SER A 83 29.84 -32.54 16.97
N GLN A 84 29.76 -33.21 15.81
CA GLN A 84 29.20 -32.64 14.60
C GLN A 84 27.71 -32.33 14.74
N VAL A 85 26.93 -33.26 15.29
CA VAL A 85 25.48 -33.07 15.55
C VAL A 85 25.28 -31.90 16.51
N ASP A 86 26.04 -31.83 17.60
CA ASP A 86 25.93 -30.76 18.59
C ASP A 86 26.17 -29.39 17.97
N LEU A 87 27.21 -29.26 17.14
CA LEU A 87 27.56 -28.01 16.47
C LEU A 87 26.47 -27.57 15.48
N VAL A 88 25.96 -28.48 14.65
CA VAL A 88 24.91 -28.10 13.68
C VAL A 88 23.55 -27.86 14.34
N ARG A 89 23.26 -28.54 15.45
CA ARG A 89 22.06 -28.29 16.25
C ARG A 89 22.07 -26.89 16.84
N GLN A 90 23.19 -26.47 17.43
CA GLN A 90 23.32 -25.12 17.98
C GLN A 90 23.08 -24.07 16.91
N HIS A 91 23.74 -24.20 15.76
CA HIS A 91 23.58 -23.23 14.67
C HIS A 91 22.15 -23.23 14.10
N PHE A 92 21.52 -24.40 13.96
CA PHE A 92 20.12 -24.49 13.57
C PHE A 92 19.19 -23.73 14.53
N TYR A 93 19.39 -23.83 15.85
CA TYR A 93 18.60 -23.09 16.83
C TYR A 93 18.80 -21.58 16.73
N GLU A 94 20.03 -21.12 16.55
CA GLU A 94 20.33 -19.69 16.38
C GLU A 94 19.58 -19.12 15.16
N VAL A 95 19.67 -19.80 14.01
CA VAL A 95 18.99 -19.36 12.77
C VAL A 95 17.46 -19.48 12.89
N SER A 96 16.95 -20.49 13.62
CA SER A 96 15.53 -20.64 13.89
C SER A 96 14.98 -19.45 14.67
N LEU A 97 15.70 -19.01 15.71
CA LEU A 97 15.32 -17.84 16.49
C LEU A 97 15.42 -16.53 15.67
N GLU A 98 16.45 -16.38 14.83
CA GLU A 98 16.56 -15.24 13.90
C GLU A 98 15.34 -15.18 12.97
N TYR A 99 14.92 -16.31 12.41
CA TYR A 99 13.75 -16.38 11.54
C TYR A 99 12.45 -16.04 12.28
N VAL A 100 12.20 -16.64 13.45
CA VAL A 100 11.03 -16.33 14.28
C VAL A 100 10.99 -14.84 14.65
N PHE A 101 12.13 -14.28 15.05
CA PHE A 101 12.24 -12.86 15.36
C PHE A 101 11.89 -11.98 14.15
N LYS A 102 12.37 -12.32 12.95
CA LYS A 102 12.04 -11.57 11.73
C LYS A 102 10.57 -11.68 11.35
N VAL A 103 9.94 -12.82 11.58
CA VAL A 103 8.49 -12.98 11.38
C VAL A 103 7.71 -12.10 12.37
N GLN A 104 8.10 -12.11 13.65
CA GLN A 104 7.50 -11.24 14.67
C GLN A 104 7.65 -9.77 14.30
N GLU A 105 8.85 -9.35 13.90
CA GLU A 105 9.15 -7.97 13.52
C GLU A 105 8.22 -7.49 12.39
N VAL A 106 7.96 -8.33 11.38
CA VAL A 106 6.99 -8.02 10.31
C VAL A 106 5.57 -7.85 10.86
N GLN A 107 5.14 -8.70 11.80
CA GLN A 107 3.79 -8.61 12.39
C GLN A 107 3.59 -7.31 13.16
N GLU A 108 4.55 -6.95 14.01
CA GLU A 108 4.49 -5.71 14.79
C GLU A 108 4.56 -4.47 13.89
N ARG A 109 5.46 -4.48 12.89
CA ARG A 109 5.65 -3.35 11.97
C ARG A 109 4.50 -3.14 10.99
N LYS A 110 3.74 -4.17 10.66
CA LYS A 110 2.61 -4.07 9.71
C LYS A 110 1.62 -2.96 10.11
N MET A 111 1.37 -2.75 11.40
CA MET A 111 0.40 -1.75 11.83
C MET A 111 0.81 -0.31 11.49
N PHE A 112 2.10 0.04 11.64
CA PHE A 112 2.56 1.41 11.44
C PHE A 112 3.36 1.63 10.15
N GLU A 113 3.97 0.60 9.57
CA GLU A 113 4.69 0.73 8.30
C GLU A 113 3.85 0.35 7.07
N PHE A 114 2.67 -0.27 7.27
CA PHE A 114 1.77 -0.64 6.18
C PHE A 114 0.37 -0.04 6.33
N VAL A 115 -0.28 -0.19 7.49
CA VAL A 115 -1.66 0.30 7.67
C VAL A 115 -1.72 1.83 7.81
N GLU A 116 -0.77 2.45 8.52
CA GLU A 116 -0.73 3.91 8.68
C GLU A 116 -0.56 4.68 7.36
N PRO A 117 0.33 4.31 6.42
CA PRO A 117 0.37 4.90 5.07
C PRO A 117 -0.96 4.82 4.31
N LEU A 118 -1.67 3.69 4.42
CA LEU A 118 -3.00 3.52 3.81
C LEU A 118 -4.03 4.46 4.44
N LEU A 119 -4.01 4.58 5.77
CA LEU A 119 -4.89 5.49 6.49
C LEU A 119 -4.62 6.95 6.09
N ALA A 120 -3.35 7.37 6.04
CA ALA A 120 -2.96 8.71 5.64
C ALA A 120 -3.41 9.03 4.20
N PHE A 121 -3.29 8.08 3.27
CA PHE A 121 -3.80 8.25 1.92
C PHE A 121 -5.33 8.39 1.88
N LEU A 122 -6.07 7.58 2.66
CA LEU A 122 -7.52 7.69 2.76
C LEU A 122 -7.96 9.05 3.33
N GLN A 123 -7.23 9.59 4.31
CA GLN A 123 -7.47 10.94 4.84
C GLN A 123 -7.27 12.00 3.75
N GLY A 124 -6.23 11.86 2.93
CA GLY A 124 -6.01 12.72 1.75
C GLY A 124 -7.17 12.65 0.75
N LEU A 125 -7.65 11.43 0.45
CA LEU A 125 -8.82 11.21 -0.40
C LEU A 125 -10.08 11.88 0.14
N PHE A 126 -10.38 11.70 1.43
CA PHE A 126 -11.54 12.34 2.05
C PHE A 126 -11.43 13.86 2.05
N THR A 127 -10.22 14.40 2.24
CA THR A 127 -9.96 15.83 2.14
C THR A 127 -10.24 16.35 0.73
N PHE A 128 -9.80 15.62 -0.31
CA PHE A 128 -10.11 15.96 -1.71
C PHE A 128 -11.63 15.97 -1.99
N TYR A 129 -12.34 14.93 -1.56
CA TYR A 129 -13.80 14.86 -1.73
C TYR A 129 -14.53 15.99 -0.99
N HIS A 130 -14.06 16.34 0.21
CA HIS A 130 -14.63 17.45 0.97
C HIS A 130 -14.45 18.79 0.24
N HIS A 131 -13.26 19.06 -0.31
CA HIS A 131 -13.03 20.26 -1.13
C HIS A 131 -13.93 20.29 -2.37
N GLY A 132 -14.09 19.16 -3.06
CA GLY A 132 -15.00 19.06 -4.20
C GLY A 132 -16.46 19.35 -3.83
N TYR A 133 -16.89 18.91 -2.63
CA TYR A 133 -18.22 19.21 -2.10
C TYR A 133 -18.40 20.70 -1.81
N GLU A 134 -17.45 21.34 -1.11
CA GLU A 134 -17.54 22.79 -0.83
C GLU A 134 -17.50 23.61 -2.12
N LEU A 135 -16.67 23.25 -3.11
CA LEU A 135 -16.66 23.91 -4.44
C LEU A 135 -18.03 23.81 -5.15
N ALA A 136 -18.68 22.63 -5.09
CA ALA A 136 -20.00 22.44 -5.71
C ALA A 136 -21.09 23.25 -4.99
N LYS A 137 -20.96 23.40 -3.68
CA LYS A 137 -21.84 24.22 -2.84
C LYS A 137 -21.66 25.71 -3.14
N ASP A 138 -20.43 26.22 -3.20
CA ASP A 138 -20.16 27.61 -3.55
C ASP A 138 -20.65 27.97 -4.96
N PHE A 139 -20.65 27.00 -5.87
CA PHE A 139 -21.16 27.15 -7.23
C PHE A 139 -22.71 27.11 -7.34
N SER A 140 -23.44 26.74 -6.29
CA SER A 140 -24.88 26.47 -6.37
C SER A 140 -25.72 27.67 -6.79
N ASP A 141 -25.36 28.85 -6.32
CA ASP A 141 -26.12 30.07 -6.55
C ASP A 141 -26.00 30.49 -8.02
N PHE A 142 -24.76 30.54 -8.53
CA PHE A 142 -24.51 30.81 -9.94
C PHE A 142 -25.19 29.78 -10.86
N LYS A 143 -25.15 28.48 -10.50
CA LYS A 143 -25.84 27.42 -11.23
C LYS A 143 -27.34 27.68 -11.31
N THR A 144 -27.95 28.08 -10.20
CA THR A 144 -29.39 28.36 -10.12
C THR A 144 -29.78 29.53 -11.01
N GLU A 145 -29.07 30.66 -10.88
CA GLU A 145 -29.29 31.85 -11.72
C GLU A 145 -29.12 31.53 -13.21
N LEU A 146 -28.06 30.81 -13.56
CA LEU A 146 -27.78 30.42 -14.94
C LEU A 146 -28.88 29.53 -15.51
N THR A 147 -29.39 28.58 -14.72
CA THR A 147 -30.49 27.68 -15.13
C THR A 147 -31.75 28.47 -15.44
N ILE A 148 -32.13 29.41 -14.58
CA ILE A 148 -33.27 30.31 -14.80
C ILE A 148 -33.07 31.15 -16.07
N SER A 149 -31.89 31.74 -16.24
CA SER A 149 -31.55 32.58 -17.41
C SER A 149 -31.64 31.80 -18.73
N ILE A 150 -31.16 30.55 -18.75
CA ILE A 150 -31.24 29.66 -19.90
C ILE A 150 -32.70 29.35 -20.22
N GLN A 151 -33.52 28.98 -19.22
CA GLN A 151 -34.92 28.65 -19.45
C GLN A 151 -35.71 29.86 -19.97
N ASN A 152 -35.47 31.05 -19.42
CA ASN A 152 -36.08 32.28 -19.90
C ASN A 152 -35.69 32.60 -21.35
N THR A 153 -34.44 32.36 -21.72
CA THR A 153 -33.97 32.56 -23.09
C THR A 153 -34.63 31.58 -24.06
N ARG A 154 -34.76 30.32 -23.66
CA ARG A 154 -35.49 29.30 -24.43
C ARG A 154 -36.95 29.69 -24.63
N ASN A 155 -37.65 30.07 -23.56
CA ASN A 155 -39.07 30.45 -23.64
C ASN A 155 -39.29 31.66 -24.55
N ARG A 156 -38.41 32.67 -24.51
CA ARG A 156 -38.49 33.84 -25.41
C ARG A 156 -38.31 33.44 -26.86
N PHE A 157 -37.31 32.59 -27.17
CA PHE A 157 -37.08 32.10 -28.52
C PHE A 157 -38.30 31.35 -29.07
N GLU A 158 -38.84 30.41 -28.28
CA GLU A 158 -40.03 29.64 -28.67
C GLU A 158 -41.24 30.53 -28.96
N ARG A 159 -41.48 31.53 -28.10
CA ARG A 159 -42.58 32.48 -28.30
C ARG A 159 -42.42 33.28 -29.59
N THR A 160 -41.24 33.87 -29.83
CA THR A 160 -40.99 34.64 -31.05
C THR A 160 -41.11 33.77 -32.29
N ARG A 161 -40.65 32.51 -32.23
CA ARG A 161 -40.82 31.56 -33.34
C ARG A 161 -42.29 31.31 -33.65
N SER A 162 -43.10 30.99 -32.64
CA SER A 162 -44.54 30.75 -32.84
C SER A 162 -45.30 31.97 -33.36
N GLU A 163 -44.92 33.19 -32.93
CA GLU A 163 -45.52 34.43 -33.43
C GLU A 163 -45.15 34.72 -34.90
N VAL A 164 -44.00 34.27 -35.38
CA VAL A 164 -43.55 34.42 -36.79
C VAL A 164 -44.12 33.32 -37.69
N GLU A 165 -44.38 32.13 -37.14
CA GLU A 165 -44.97 31.00 -37.88
C GLU A 165 -46.50 31.08 -38.00
N SER A 166 -47.16 32.03 -37.31
CA SER A 166 -48.60 32.29 -37.34
C SER A 166 -49.00 33.36 -38.35
#